data_AF-A0A0Q9R1P6-F1
#
_entry.id   AF-A0A0Q9R1P6-F1
#
_cell.length_a   1.000
_cell.length_b   1.000
_cell.length_c   1.000
_cell.angle_alpha   90.00
_cell.angle_beta   90.00
_cell.angle_gamma   90.00
#
_symmetry.space_group_name_H-M   'P 1'
#
loop_
_entity.id
_entity.type
_entity.pdbx_description
1 polymer ?
#
loop_
_entity_poly.entity_id
_entity_poly.type
_entity_poly.pdbx_seq_one_letter_code
_entity_poly.pdbx_strand_id
1 'polypeptide(L)'
;MKASKTLTDNMQAVLVDLVELHLQGKQAHWNVVGKNFRDMHLQLDEIIEDARLFADQMAERMRALHAVPDGRSAVVAKGTSLNEFPSGLVDTKDTVSMVVAMLEAAVGRMREVHDQVDEEDPTTADILHGFIEKLEQYAWMVDAENMTPTANVVKPAKK
;
A
#
# COMPACT_ATOMS: atom_id res chain seq x y z
N MET A 1 1.18 -3.62 29.24
CA MET A 1 1.62 -3.12 27.94
C MET A 1 0.41 -2.48 27.27
N LYS A 2 0.23 -1.17 27.39
CA LYS A 2 -0.88 -0.45 26.77
C LYS A 2 -0.29 0.64 25.89
N ALA A 3 -0.62 0.64 24.60
CA ALA A 3 -0.18 1.69 23.70
C ALA A 3 -0.64 3.07 24.19
N SER A 4 0.21 4.07 24.01
CA SER A 4 -0.18 5.46 24.17
C SER A 4 -1.26 5.84 23.15
N LYS A 5 -1.86 7.02 23.34
CA LYS A 5 -2.77 7.56 22.33
C LYS A 5 -2.04 7.79 21.01
N THR A 6 -0.81 8.30 21.06
CA THR A 6 0.00 8.59 19.86
C THR A 6 0.30 7.31 19.08
N LEU A 7 0.79 6.25 19.75
CA LEU A 7 1.05 4.97 19.09
C LEU A 7 -0.25 4.36 18.54
N THR A 8 -1.36 4.46 19.28
CA THR A 8 -2.68 4.01 18.79
C THR A 8 -3.09 4.74 17.52
N ASP A 9 -2.97 6.07 17.49
CA ASP A 9 -3.34 6.89 16.33
C ASP A 9 -2.43 6.62 15.13
N ASN A 10 -1.13 6.42 15.36
CA ASN A 10 -0.15 6.10 14.31
C ASN A 10 -0.42 4.73 13.67
N MET A 11 -0.64 3.69 14.48
CA MET A 11 -1.04 2.37 13.96
C MET A 11 -2.39 2.43 13.24
N GLN A 12 -3.35 3.21 13.75
CA GLN A 12 -4.65 3.39 13.11
C GLN A 12 -4.53 4.07 11.74
N ALA A 13 -3.63 5.04 11.58
CA ALA A 13 -3.38 5.72 10.32
C ALA A 13 -2.77 4.77 9.26
N VAL A 14 -1.87 3.88 9.68
CA VAL A 14 -1.34 2.82 8.79
C VAL A 14 -2.42 1.81 8.44
N LEU A 15 -3.24 1.39 9.41
CA LEU A 15 -4.32 0.43 9.20
C LEU A 15 -5.32 0.93 8.15
N VAL A 16 -5.76 2.20 8.20
CA VAL A 16 -6.73 2.71 7.22
C VAL A 16 -6.16 2.74 5.81
N ASP A 17 -4.89 3.08 5.63
CA ASP A 17 -4.25 3.09 4.31
C ASP A 17 -4.10 1.68 3.72
N LEU A 18 -3.79 0.68 4.55
CA LEU A 18 -3.74 -0.71 4.11
C LEU A 18 -5.13 -1.25 3.73
N VAL A 19 -6.17 -0.88 4.47
CA VAL A 19 -7.56 -1.23 4.15
C VAL A 19 -7.99 -0.58 2.84
N GLU A 20 -7.69 0.71 2.65
CA GLU A 20 -8.02 1.41 1.42
C GLU A 20 -7.27 0.85 0.21
N LEU A 21 -5.98 0.52 0.37
CA LEU A 21 -5.14 -0.03 -0.68
C LEU A 21 -5.72 -1.33 -1.25
N HIS A 22 -6.18 -2.25 -0.39
CA HIS A 22 -6.77 -3.49 -0.89
C HIS A 22 -8.16 -3.28 -1.50
N LEU A 23 -8.93 -2.30 -1.01
CA LEU A 23 -10.27 -1.99 -1.51
C LEU A 23 -10.21 -1.35 -2.90
N GLN A 24 -9.44 -0.27 -3.03
CA GLN A 24 -9.21 0.38 -4.32
C GLN A 24 -8.41 -0.51 -5.27
N GLY A 25 -7.50 -1.34 -4.76
CA GLY A 25 -6.80 -2.36 -5.55
C GLY A 25 -7.79 -3.31 -6.24
N LYS A 26 -8.83 -3.78 -5.54
CA LYS A 26 -9.88 -4.59 -6.18
C LYS A 26 -10.70 -3.82 -7.21
N GLN A 27 -11.00 -2.54 -6.94
CA GLN A 27 -11.66 -1.67 -7.91
C GLN A 27 -10.84 -1.55 -9.20
N ALA A 28 -9.51 -1.35 -9.10
CA ALA A 28 -8.61 -1.35 -10.24
C ALA A 28 -8.57 -2.71 -10.95
N HIS A 29 -8.48 -3.80 -10.18
CA HIS A 29 -8.38 -5.17 -10.71
C HIS A 29 -9.59 -5.56 -11.56
N TRP A 30 -10.79 -5.14 -11.17
CA TRP A 30 -12.02 -5.43 -11.95
C TRP A 30 -12.16 -4.56 -13.20
N ASN A 31 -11.65 -3.33 -13.18
CA ASN A 31 -11.98 -2.31 -14.17
C ASN A 31 -10.80 -1.85 -15.04
N VAL A 32 -9.62 -2.43 -14.88
CA VAL A 32 -8.48 -2.19 -15.78
C VAL A 32 -8.76 -2.76 -17.18
N VAL A 33 -8.44 -1.98 -18.21
CA VAL A 33 -8.54 -2.38 -19.63
C VAL A 33 -7.29 -1.93 -20.39
N GLY A 34 -7.01 -2.55 -21.55
CA GLY A 34 -5.93 -2.12 -22.43
C GLY A 34 -4.81 -3.14 -22.61
N LYS A 35 -3.68 -2.68 -23.15
CA LYS A 35 -2.52 -3.52 -23.43
C LYS A 35 -1.92 -4.04 -22.13
N ASN A 36 -1.54 -5.32 -22.10
CA ASN A 36 -1.01 -6.00 -20.92
C ASN A 36 -2.00 -6.14 -19.74
N PHE A 37 -3.31 -5.96 -19.99
CA PHE A 37 -4.40 -6.14 -19.02
C PHE A 37 -4.19 -7.35 -18.10
N ARG A 38 -3.92 -8.53 -18.67
CA ARG A 38 -3.87 -9.78 -17.91
C ARG A 38 -2.76 -9.74 -16.85
N ASP A 39 -1.61 -9.19 -17.20
CA ASP A 39 -0.46 -9.15 -16.30
C ASP A 39 -0.71 -8.13 -15.17
N MET A 40 -1.25 -6.95 -15.51
CA MET A 40 -1.66 -5.96 -14.51
C MET A 40 -2.76 -6.51 -13.57
N HIS A 41 -3.77 -7.18 -14.13
CA HIS A 41 -4.87 -7.77 -13.38
C HIS A 41 -4.37 -8.80 -12.33
N LEU A 42 -3.40 -9.62 -12.69
CA LEU A 42 -2.79 -10.61 -11.78
C LEU A 42 -1.84 -9.96 -10.77
N GLN A 43 -1.05 -8.97 -11.18
CA GLN A 43 -0.16 -8.23 -10.28
C GLN A 43 -0.95 -7.52 -9.17
N LEU A 44 -2.14 -7.00 -9.49
CA LEU A 44 -3.03 -6.38 -8.51
C LEU A 44 -3.47 -7.37 -7.43
N ASP A 45 -3.73 -8.64 -7.78
CA ASP A 45 -4.11 -9.65 -6.78
C ASP A 45 -3.01 -9.90 -5.75
N GLU A 46 -1.74 -9.91 -6.16
CA GLU A 46 -0.61 -10.05 -5.22
C GLU A 46 -0.55 -8.88 -4.24
N ILE A 47 -0.68 -7.64 -4.74
CA ILE A 47 -0.68 -6.43 -3.91
C ILE A 47 -1.86 -6.46 -2.93
N ILE A 48 -3.04 -6.85 -3.40
CA ILE A 48 -4.27 -6.88 -2.60
C ILE A 48 -4.17 -7.91 -1.48
N GLU A 49 -3.65 -9.11 -1.76
CA GLU A 49 -3.51 -10.15 -0.74
C GLU A 49 -2.52 -9.73 0.35
N ASP A 50 -1.37 -9.16 -0.01
CA ASP A 50 -0.40 -8.65 0.97
C ASP A 50 -0.96 -7.45 1.75
N ALA A 51 -1.64 -6.50 1.11
CA ALA A 51 -2.26 -5.37 1.80
C ALA A 51 -3.31 -5.81 2.84
N ARG A 52 -4.10 -6.86 2.53
CA ARG A 52 -5.06 -7.46 3.47
C ARG A 52 -4.35 -8.14 4.64
N LEU A 53 -3.29 -8.89 4.36
CA LEU A 53 -2.47 -9.53 5.39
C LEU A 53 -1.84 -8.49 6.31
N PHE A 54 -1.31 -7.40 5.76
CA PHE A 54 -0.69 -6.32 6.53
C PHE A 54 -1.71 -5.56 7.37
N ALA A 55 -2.90 -5.29 6.83
CA ALA A 55 -3.99 -4.68 7.59
C ALA A 55 -4.38 -5.53 8.81
N ASP A 56 -4.50 -6.85 8.63
CA ASP A 56 -4.79 -7.80 9.71
C ASP A 56 -3.69 -7.80 10.77
N GLN A 57 -2.42 -7.95 10.35
CA GLN A 57 -1.27 -7.91 11.26
C GLN A 57 -1.19 -6.60 12.06
N MET A 58 -1.45 -5.45 11.43
CA MET A 58 -1.48 -4.17 12.13
C MET A 58 -2.64 -4.09 13.14
N ALA A 59 -3.85 -4.48 12.73
CA ALA A 59 -5.02 -4.49 13.62
C ALA A 59 -4.82 -5.43 14.82
N GLU A 60 -4.27 -6.63 14.61
CA GLU A 60 -3.94 -7.56 15.69
C GLU A 60 -2.82 -7.04 16.58
N ARG A 61 -1.81 -6.35 16.02
CA ARG A 61 -0.78 -5.66 16.82
C ARG A 61 -1.38 -4.60 17.73
N MET A 62 -2.31 -3.79 17.21
CA MET A 62 -3.07 -2.84 18.04
C MET A 62 -3.78 -3.54 19.19
N ARG A 63 -4.46 -4.68 18.93
CA ARG A 63 -5.14 -5.46 19.97
C ARG A 63 -4.18 -6.04 21.01
N ALA A 64 -3.00 -6.52 20.59
CA ALA A 64 -1.96 -7.02 21.48
C ALA A 64 -1.45 -5.93 22.45
N LEU A 65 -1.49 -4.67 22.03
CA LEU A 65 -1.15 -3.49 22.84
C LEU A 65 -2.37 -2.84 23.53
N HIS A 66 -3.50 -3.55 23.59
CA HIS A 66 -4.77 -3.08 24.16
C HIS A 66 -5.35 -1.80 23.52
N ALA A 67 -4.91 -1.43 22.32
CA ALA A 67 -5.56 -0.45 21.47
C ALA A 67 -6.75 -1.09 20.73
N VAL A 68 -7.72 -0.28 20.30
CA VAL A 68 -8.91 -0.74 19.57
C VAL A 68 -8.81 -0.25 18.12
N PRO A 69 -8.52 -1.14 17.15
CA PRO A 69 -8.51 -0.78 15.73
C PRO A 69 -9.93 -0.51 15.23
N ASP A 70 -10.04 0.35 14.23
CA ASP A 70 -11.30 0.68 13.56
C ASP A 70 -11.12 0.67 12.04
N GLY A 71 -11.57 -0.42 11.40
CA GLY A 71 -11.55 -0.62 9.95
C GLY A 71 -12.91 -0.37 9.29
N ARG A 72 -13.86 0.31 9.94
CA ARG A 72 -15.17 0.60 9.34
C ARG A 72 -15.00 1.52 8.14
N SER A 73 -15.74 1.28 7.07
CA SER A 73 -15.61 2.01 5.79
C SER A 73 -15.66 3.54 5.94
N ALA A 74 -16.53 4.07 6.80
CA ALA A 74 -16.61 5.51 7.04
C ALA A 74 -15.36 6.11 7.72
N VAL A 75 -14.63 5.30 8.51
CA VAL A 75 -13.37 5.71 9.13
C VAL A 75 -12.25 5.66 8.10
N VAL A 76 -12.19 4.58 7.31
CA VAL A 76 -11.22 4.41 6.22
C VAL A 76 -11.34 5.57 5.22
N ALA A 77 -12.54 5.81 4.69
CA ALA A 77 -12.81 6.87 3.72
C ALA A 77 -12.49 8.29 4.24
N LYS A 78 -12.53 8.49 5.57
CA LYS A 78 -12.19 9.78 6.19
C LYS A 78 -10.69 9.93 6.47
N GLY A 79 -10.01 8.82 6.76
CA GLY A 79 -8.66 8.81 7.33
C GLY A 79 -7.55 8.45 6.35
N THR A 80 -7.88 7.86 5.20
CA THR A 80 -6.86 7.42 4.24
C THR A 80 -6.13 8.60 3.59
N SER A 81 -4.86 8.39 3.25
CA SER A 81 -4.07 9.27 2.39
C SER A 81 -4.05 8.88 0.92
N LEU A 82 -4.58 7.72 0.57
CA LEU A 82 -4.61 7.28 -0.82
C LEU A 82 -5.57 8.18 -1.60
N ASN A 83 -5.12 8.65 -2.75
CA ASN A 83 -6.00 9.35 -3.68
C ASN A 83 -7.09 8.40 -4.17
N GLU A 84 -8.29 8.93 -4.41
CA GLU A 84 -9.42 8.15 -4.91
C GLU A 84 -9.13 7.57 -6.31
N PHE A 85 -9.33 6.26 -6.46
CA PHE A 85 -9.34 5.59 -7.75
C PHE A 85 -10.68 5.81 -8.46
N PRO A 86 -10.68 6.22 -9.74
CA PRO A 86 -11.91 6.61 -10.43
C PRO A 86 -12.87 5.44 -10.63
N SER A 87 -14.15 5.78 -10.70
CA SER A 87 -15.19 4.85 -11.16
C SER A 87 -15.06 4.56 -12.66
N GLY A 88 -15.50 3.37 -13.09
CA GLY A 88 -15.54 2.98 -14.50
C GLY A 88 -14.24 2.32 -14.97
N LEU A 89 -14.10 2.16 -16.28
CA LEU A 89 -12.94 1.51 -16.89
C LEU A 89 -11.73 2.44 -16.93
N VAL A 90 -10.55 1.92 -16.62
CA VAL A 90 -9.28 2.68 -16.60
C VAL A 90 -8.25 1.99 -17.48
N ASP A 91 -7.54 2.75 -18.32
CA ASP A 91 -6.47 2.19 -19.15
C ASP A 91 -5.33 1.63 -18.28
N THR A 92 -4.66 0.58 -18.76
CA THR A 92 -3.58 -0.06 -18.03
C THR A 92 -2.45 0.91 -17.72
N LYS A 93 -2.14 1.85 -18.63
CA LYS A 93 -1.13 2.89 -18.39
C LYS A 93 -1.51 3.78 -17.21
N ASP A 94 -2.75 4.28 -17.18
CA ASP A 94 -3.19 5.15 -16.08
C ASP A 94 -3.30 4.35 -14.77
N THR A 95 -3.78 3.10 -14.85
CA THR A 95 -3.85 2.19 -13.70
C THR A 95 -2.49 1.98 -13.05
N VAL A 96 -1.43 1.75 -13.84
CA VAL A 96 -0.05 1.62 -13.34
C VAL A 96 0.35 2.85 -12.53
N SER A 97 0.20 4.05 -13.10
CA SER A 97 0.58 5.30 -12.42
C SER A 97 -0.22 5.55 -11.14
N MET A 98 -1.52 5.24 -11.14
CA MET A 98 -2.35 5.40 -9.95
C MET A 98 -2.01 4.39 -8.85
N VAL A 99 -1.73 3.14 -9.22
CA VAL A 99 -1.35 2.09 -8.27
C VAL A 99 -0.01 2.39 -7.63
N VAL A 100 0.98 2.85 -8.41
CA VAL A 100 2.27 3.31 -7.88
C VAL A 100 2.06 4.44 -6.86
N ALA A 101 1.24 5.45 -7.21
CA ALA A 101 0.94 6.55 -6.28
C ALA A 101 0.25 6.08 -4.99
N MET A 102 -0.65 5.09 -5.06
CA MET A 102 -1.28 4.50 -3.86
C MET A 102 -0.27 3.76 -2.99
N LEU A 103 0.63 2.96 -3.59
CA LEU A 103 1.69 2.24 -2.89
C LEU A 103 2.66 3.22 -2.20
N GLU A 104 3.10 4.25 -2.92
CA GLU A 104 3.98 5.28 -2.39
C GLU A 104 3.31 6.11 -1.28
N ALA A 105 2.01 6.38 -1.36
CA ALA A 105 1.26 7.04 -0.29
C ALA A 105 1.22 6.19 0.98
N ALA A 106 0.91 4.90 0.86
CA ALA A 106 0.91 3.97 1.99
C ALA A 106 2.30 3.84 2.64
N VAL A 107 3.36 3.72 1.82
CA VAL A 107 4.76 3.72 2.31
C VAL A 107 5.11 5.05 2.97
N GLY A 108 4.72 6.17 2.36
CA GLY A 108 4.92 7.51 2.88
C GLY A 108 4.30 7.69 4.26
N ARG A 109 3.07 7.18 4.46
CA ARG A 109 2.39 7.15 5.76
C ARG A 109 3.17 6.37 6.81
N MET A 110 3.65 5.17 6.46
CA MET A 110 4.43 4.35 7.39
C MET A 110 5.75 5.04 7.77
N ARG A 111 6.44 5.65 6.80
CA ARG A 111 7.67 6.42 7.03
C ARG A 111 7.43 7.68 7.86
N GLU A 112 6.30 8.36 7.67
CA GLU A 112 5.90 9.54 8.46
C GLU A 112 5.75 9.22 9.95
N VAL A 113 5.12 8.08 10.28
CA VAL A 113 4.89 7.69 11.68
C VAL A 113 6.04 6.88 12.30
N HIS A 114 6.97 6.40 11.48
CA HIS A 114 7.98 5.40 11.85
C HIS A 114 8.74 5.76 13.13
N ASP A 115 9.37 6.92 13.19
CA ASP A 115 10.29 7.26 14.28
C ASP A 115 9.56 7.34 15.64
N GLN A 116 8.31 7.82 15.65
CA GLN A 116 7.49 7.84 16.86
C GLN A 116 7.03 6.44 17.28
N VAL A 117 6.77 5.56 16.30
CA VAL A 117 6.43 4.16 16.58
C VAL A 117 7.65 3.42 17.14
N ASP A 118 8.84 3.61 16.56
CA ASP A 118 10.08 2.98 17.01
C ASP A 118 10.50 3.45 18.41
N GLU A 119 10.35 4.75 18.71
CA GLU A 119 10.66 5.30 20.04
C GLU A 119 9.80 4.66 21.15
N GLU A 120 8.52 4.41 20.89
CA GLU A 120 7.61 3.82 21.88
C GLU A 120 7.63 2.28 21.88
N ASP A 121 7.68 1.66 20.70
CA ASP A 121 7.57 0.22 20.50
C ASP A 121 8.31 -0.27 19.25
N PRO A 122 9.63 -0.56 19.37
CA PRO A 122 10.46 -1.07 18.28
C PRO A 122 9.93 -2.35 17.62
N THR A 123 9.11 -3.14 18.34
CA THR A 123 8.51 -4.36 17.77
C THR A 123 7.43 -4.01 16.74
N THR A 124 6.69 -2.92 16.90
CA THR A 124 5.76 -2.43 15.86
C THR A 124 6.53 -1.80 14.70
N ALA A 125 7.66 -1.12 14.96
CA ALA A 125 8.51 -0.60 13.89
C ALA A 125 9.07 -1.72 12.99
N ASP A 126 9.45 -2.88 13.55
CA ASP A 126 9.86 -4.06 12.78
C ASP A 126 8.75 -4.55 11.81
N ILE A 127 7.50 -4.52 12.25
CA ILE A 127 6.34 -4.82 11.38
C ILE A 127 6.26 -3.79 10.23
N LEU A 128 6.43 -2.49 10.53
CA LEU A 128 6.42 -1.45 9.51
C LEU A 128 7.54 -1.64 8.49
N HIS A 129 8.74 -2.04 8.90
CA HIS A 129 9.84 -2.32 7.97
C HIS A 129 9.47 -3.41 6.95
N GLY A 130 8.87 -4.50 7.41
CA GLY A 130 8.40 -5.58 6.53
C GLY A 130 7.37 -5.10 5.52
N PHE A 131 6.44 -4.23 5.94
CA PHE A 131 5.44 -3.65 5.04
C PHE A 131 6.08 -2.71 4.02
N ILE A 132 6.93 -1.80 4.48
CA ILE A 132 7.62 -0.81 3.65
C ILE A 132 8.43 -1.51 2.57
N GLU A 133 9.27 -2.47 2.94
CA GLU A 133 10.11 -3.21 2.00
C GLU A 133 9.27 -3.86 0.88
N LYS A 134 8.16 -4.49 1.26
CA LYS A 134 7.30 -5.20 0.32
C LYS A 134 6.53 -4.25 -0.60
N LEU A 135 5.97 -3.17 -0.06
CA LEU A 135 5.21 -2.20 -0.85
C LEU A 135 6.12 -1.39 -1.79
N GLU A 136 7.36 -1.06 -1.37
CA GLU A 136 8.37 -0.44 -2.25
C GLU A 136 8.78 -1.38 -3.39
N GLN A 137 8.90 -2.68 -3.11
CA GLN A 137 9.12 -3.68 -4.15
C GLN A 137 7.97 -3.69 -5.17
N TYR A 138 6.72 -3.68 -4.71
CA TYR A 138 5.57 -3.62 -5.61
C TYR A 138 5.52 -2.33 -6.42
N ALA A 139 5.84 -1.18 -5.80
CA ALA A 139 5.87 0.10 -6.49
C ALA A 139 6.85 0.05 -7.66
N TRP A 140 8.05 -0.49 -7.45
CA TRP A 140 9.02 -0.72 -8.52
C TRP A 140 8.50 -1.67 -9.60
N MET A 141 7.97 -2.84 -9.21
CA MET A 141 7.50 -3.85 -10.17
C MET A 141 6.41 -3.30 -11.10
N VAL A 142 5.48 -2.51 -10.56
CA VAL A 142 4.39 -1.89 -11.31
C VAL A 142 4.91 -0.69 -12.13
N ASP A 143 5.70 0.20 -11.51
CA ASP A 143 6.21 1.41 -12.19
C ASP A 143 7.10 1.06 -13.38
N ALA A 144 7.81 -0.07 -13.35
CA ALA A 144 8.67 -0.52 -14.45
C ALA A 144 7.98 -0.59 -15.82
N GLU A 145 6.65 -0.74 -15.87
CA GLU A 145 5.85 -0.70 -17.11
C GLU A 145 5.79 0.71 -17.74
N ASN A 146 5.76 1.76 -16.92
CA ASN A 146 5.57 3.15 -17.34
C ASN A 146 6.80 4.04 -17.15
N MET A 147 7.75 3.64 -16.30
CA MET A 147 8.80 4.51 -15.81
C MET A 147 9.65 5.05 -16.96
N THR A 148 10.13 6.28 -16.79
CA THR A 148 11.21 6.79 -17.64
C THR A 148 12.53 6.23 -17.11
N PRO A 149 13.31 5.48 -17.91
CA PRO A 149 14.56 4.91 -17.44
C PRO A 149 15.53 6.00 -16.97
N THR A 150 15.99 5.87 -15.72
CA THR A 150 17.02 6.76 -15.15
C THR A 150 18.45 6.28 -15.46
N ALA A 151 18.58 5.03 -15.89
CA ALA A 151 19.83 4.40 -16.30
C ALA A 151 19.78 3.96 -17.77
N ASN A 152 20.96 3.68 -18.34
CA ASN A 152 21.09 3.24 -19.72
C ASN A 152 20.37 1.91 -19.97
N VAL A 153 19.35 1.92 -20.83
CA VAL A 153 18.69 0.70 -21.33
C VAL A 153 19.54 0.09 -22.43
N VAL A 154 20.17 -1.05 -22.14
CA VAL A 154 21.04 -1.75 -23.09
C VAL A 154 20.20 -2.43 -24.15
N LYS A 155 20.52 -2.16 -25.43
CA LYS A 155 19.99 -2.94 -26.55
C LYS A 155 20.96 -4.09 -26.84
N PRO A 156 20.55 -5.36 -26.68
CA PRO A 156 21.42 -6.47 -27.01
C PRO A 156 21.80 -6.42 -28.50
N ALA A 157 23.06 -6.76 -28.82
CA ALA A 157 23.52 -6.82 -30.20
C ALA A 157 22.64 -7.82 -30.98
N LYS A 158 22.17 -7.42 -32.16
CA LYS A 158 21.50 -8.33 -33.08
C LYS A 158 22.52 -9.39 -33.50
N LYS A 159 22.24 -10.67 -33.21
CA LYS A 159 22.97 -11.79 -33.81
C LYS A 159 22.66 -11.88 -35.30
#